data_AF-A0A377LVQ1-F1
#
_entry.id   AF-A0A377LVQ1-F1
#
_cell.length_a   1.000
_cell.length_b   1.000
_cell.length_c   1.000
_cell.angle_alpha   90.00
_cell.angle_beta   90.00
_cell.angle_gamma   90.00
#
_symmetry.space_group_name_H-M   'P 1'
#
loop_
_entity.id
_entity.type
_entity.pdbx_description
1 polymer ?
#
loop_
_entity_poly.entity_id
_entity_poly.type
_entity_poly.pdbx_seq_one_letter_code
_entity_poly.pdbx_strand_id
1 'polypeptide(L)' 'MFTTSAIANVTLDETGKGVFNWQMSPCNLRMAKAI' A
#
# COMPACT_ATOMS: atom_id res chain seq x y z
N MET A 1 -4.02 9.40 -3.23
CA MET A 1 -3.83 9.27 -4.69
C MET A 1 -3.06 7.97 -4.92
N PHE A 2 -3.59 7.02 -5.69
CA PHE A 2 -2.91 5.75 -5.97
C PHE A 2 -2.09 5.87 -7.25
N THR A 3 -0.78 5.62 -7.17
CA THR A 3 0.07 5.45 -8.35
C THR A 3 -0.11 4.03 -8.89
N THR A 4 0.19 3.80 -10.17
CA THR A 4 0.21 2.46 -10.76
C THR A 4 1.07 1.53 -9.91
N SER A 5 0.56 0.33 -9.63
CA SER A 5 1.20 -0.68 -8.77
C SER A 5 1.49 -0.26 -7.32
N ALA A 6 0.80 0.75 -6.77
CA ALA A 6 0.86 1.05 -5.34
C ALA A 6 0.07 0.02 -4.51
N ILE A 7 0.64 -0.39 -3.39
CA ILE A 7 0.03 -1.31 -2.42
C ILE A 7 -0.39 -0.51 -1.19
N ALA A 8 -1.62 -0.72 -0.70
CA ALA A 8 -2.10 -0.15 0.55
C ALA A 8 -2.40 -1.25 1.56
N ASN A 9 -2.06 -1.01 2.82
CA ASN A 9 -2.38 -1.88 3.95
C ASN A 9 -3.55 -1.26 4.73
N VAL A 10 -4.67 -1.98 4.77
CA VAL A 10 -5.84 -1.61 5.55
C VAL A 10 -6.19 -2.77 6.46
N THR A 11 -6.33 -2.49 7.76
CA THR A 11 -6.89 -3.43 8.72
C THR A 11 -8.38 -3.13 8.85
N LEU A 12 -9.22 -4.13 8.58
CA LEU A 12 -10.67 -4.01 8.74
C LEU A 12 -11.09 -4.71 10.03
N ASP A 13 -11.79 -3.97 10.90
CA ASP A 13 -12.37 -4.51 12.12
C ASP A 13 -13.77 -5.11 11.86
N GLU A 14 -14.27 -5.91 12.80
CA GLU A 14 -15.57 -6.61 12.72
C GLU A 14 -16.77 -5.65 12.57
N THR A 15 -16.58 -4.41 13.02
CA THR A 15 -17.55 -3.30 12.90
C THR A 15 -17.53 -2.60 11.54
N GLY A 16 -16.69 -3.04 10.61
CA GLY A 16 -16.52 -2.44 9.28
C GLY A 16 -15.69 -1.15 9.28
N LYS A 17 -15.10 -0.76 10.41
CA LYS A 17 -14.15 0.35 10.47
C LYS A 17 -12.78 -0.12 10.00
N GLY A 18 -12.32 0.47 8.90
CA GLY A 18 -10.97 0.24 8.35
C GLY A 18 -9.97 1.26 8.86
N VAL A 19 -8.82 0.82 9.37
CA VAL A 19 -7.65 1.66 9.63
C VAL A 19 -6.69 1.55 8.46
N PHE A 20 -6.39 2.68 7.83
CA PHE A 20 -5.37 2.78 6.80
C PHE A 20 -4.00 2.88 7.45
N ASN A 21 -3.24 1.79 7.44
CA ASN A 21 -1.96 1.72 8.15
C ASN A 21 -0.86 2.43 7.37
N TRP A 22 -0.68 2.07 6.11
CA TRP A 22 0.37 2.61 5.25
C TRP A 22 0.09 2.32 3.78
N GLN A 23 0.77 3.06 2.92
CA GLN A 23 0.75 2.85 1.48
C GLN A 23 2.17 2.92 0.94
N MET A 24 2.51 1.93 0.12
CA MET A 24 3.80 1.82 -0.54
C MET A 24 3.60 1.98 -2.04
N SER A 25 4.21 3.02 -2.60
CA SER A 25 4.27 3.22 -4.05
C SER A 25 5.58 2.65 -4.61
N PRO A 26 5.61 2.23 -5.89
CA PRO A 26 6.83 1.72 -6.54
C PRO A 26 7.99 2.71 -6.56
N CYS A 27 7.75 4.00 -6.32
CA CYS A 27 8.81 5.00 -6.17
C CYS A 27 9.50 4.95 -4.79
N ASN A 28 8.80 4.46 -3.76
CA ASN A 28 9.31 4.35 -2.38
C ASN A 28 10.11 3.08 -2.15
N LEU A 29 9.72 1.98 -2.80
CA LEU A 29 10.60 0.83 -2.95
C LEU A 29 11.53 1.18 -4.10
N ARG A 30 12.81 1.46 -3.84
CA ARG A 30 13.84 1.31 -4.89
C ARG A 30 13.80 -0.16 -5.32
N MET A 31 12.87 -0.52 -6.22
CA MET A 31 12.83 -1.81 -6.88
C MET A 31 14.19 -1.94 -7.54
N ALA A 32 15.09 -2.69 -6.90
CA ALA A 32 16.28 -3.18 -7.57
C ALA A 32 15.74 -3.83 -8.83
N LYS A 33 16.10 -3.24 -9.98
CA LYS A 33 15.69 -3.66 -11.32
C LYS A 33 15.53 -5.18 -11.30
N ALA A 34 14.29 -5.65 -11.49
CA ALA A 34 14.04 -7.08 -11.64
C ALA A 34 14.92 -7.52 -12.82
N ILE A 35 16.00 -8.24 -12.47
CA ILE A 35 16.94 -8.79 -13.43
C ILE A 35 16.27 -9.93 -14.18
#